data_AF-A0A919CSL2-F1
#
_entry.id   AF-A0A919CSL2-F1
#
_cell.length_a   1.000
_cell.length_b   1.000
_cell.length_c   1.000
_cell.angle_alpha   90.00
_cell.angle_beta   90.00
_cell.angle_gamma   90.00
#
_symmetry.space_group_name_H-M   'P 1'
#
loop_
_entity.id
_entity.type
_entity.pdbx_description
1 polymer ?
#
loop_
_entity_poly.entity_id
_entity_poly.type
_entity_poly.pdbx_seq_one_letter_code
_entity_poly.pdbx_strand_id
1 'polypeptide(L)'
;MFGKRESFEVLACREGRWTIETTATSQTDAEAFARKVLNKQGVSGVKVVREVARGDTARETVVFEQTRELRDSGKIFVNDVDEAPYCESVEEVFAGRGRQTINRLFRAYLDKNGVTATEVMHDFRELRRIVDADTLIASGVGKVATLQAKGRDDTDTGKRRDTLYGFLDEITARARAAAEKKLPAIRTDGFDGAVGKIVASADPGQCDYLLRVVVARELVQQRSFFGKLAQTMDWAEPADDDRARALVDTYISDILANAETLQDLLGLQPSLGAALGSLIDLAQGRLEADSEGQPADSPEALAGRLNALLGLEALPDSQAMLVDRVRRQLEAKSPLARGEPDEEAEAFRALIDKLMPGDDLFGGGSIAEALTHRQSRILNKGGIAGLKEATGRLLPSFSDPARKAAYLLALSESRLVESIGDEISMQLEGLFIRPESVKQIVKDNRPPNKKMETITTVVKKVQGSGLADGFKTRIANHLDDLLASYIVDDRILERVDDPSRPLHIRAFMLLSMCTPEMLPEGKASQLARKIVVKHLKRPNFETELVAEVPPAEQERVLRDFHVQLYRCGFMQ
;
A
#
# COMPACT_ATOMS: atom_id res chain seq x y z
N MET A 1 -65.47 -5.89 -18.09
CA MET A 1 -64.75 -4.89 -18.92
C MET A 1 -63.61 -4.34 -18.05
N PHE A 2 -62.41 -4.93 -18.13
CA PHE A 2 -61.26 -4.47 -17.34
C PHE A 2 -60.74 -3.17 -17.96
N GLY A 3 -60.92 -2.05 -17.28
CA GLY A 3 -60.54 -0.72 -17.79
C GLY A 3 -59.02 -0.61 -17.97
N LYS A 4 -58.58 -0.13 -19.13
CA LYS A 4 -57.18 0.23 -19.37
C LYS A 4 -56.83 1.37 -18.40
N ARG A 5 -55.85 1.17 -17.52
CA ARG A 5 -55.34 2.21 -16.61
C ARG A 5 -54.00 2.72 -17.18
N GLU A 6 -53.87 4.02 -17.28
CA GLU A 6 -52.71 4.69 -17.87
C GLU A 6 -52.19 5.76 -16.90
N SER A 7 -50.90 5.69 -16.59
CA SER A 7 -50.18 6.55 -15.65
C SER A 7 -48.86 7.02 -16.26
N PHE A 8 -48.38 8.17 -15.81
CA PHE A 8 -47.13 8.78 -16.24
C PHE A 8 -46.29 9.12 -15.01
N GLU A 9 -45.19 8.40 -14.80
CA GLU A 9 -44.25 8.68 -13.72
C GLU A 9 -43.20 9.69 -14.19
N VAL A 10 -43.00 10.75 -13.42
CA VAL A 10 -41.95 11.73 -13.66
C VAL A 10 -40.77 11.41 -12.76
N LEU A 11 -39.63 11.07 -13.35
CA LEU A 11 -38.39 10.80 -12.62
C LEU A 11 -37.40 11.96 -12.80
N ALA A 12 -36.67 12.27 -11.74
CA ALA A 12 -35.55 13.20 -11.76
C ALA A 12 -34.23 12.46 -11.51
N CYS A 13 -33.20 12.82 -12.26
CA CYS A 13 -31.83 12.35 -12.06
C CYS A 13 -31.10 13.33 -11.15
N ARG A 14 -30.61 12.84 -10.01
CA ARG A 14 -29.71 13.55 -9.10
C ARG A 14 -28.53 12.64 -8.79
N GLU A 15 -27.31 13.16 -8.94
CA GLU A 15 -26.08 12.40 -8.64
C GLU A 15 -26.05 11.01 -9.32
N GLY A 16 -26.56 10.93 -10.56
CA GLY A 16 -26.61 9.69 -11.34
C GLY A 16 -27.74 8.71 -10.97
N ARG A 17 -28.61 9.05 -10.00
CA ARG A 17 -29.75 8.22 -9.59
C ARG A 17 -31.08 8.81 -10.06
N TRP A 18 -31.94 7.96 -10.62
CA TRP A 18 -33.29 8.31 -11.03
C TRP A 18 -34.30 8.02 -9.91
N THR A 19 -35.02 9.04 -9.46
CA THR A 19 -36.06 8.93 -8.43
C THR A 19 -37.38 9.47 -8.94
N ILE A 20 -38.50 8.78 -8.65
CA ILE A 20 -39.85 9.25 -8.98
C ILE A 20 -40.16 10.49 -8.13
N GLU A 21 -40.47 11.61 -8.79
CA GLU A 21 -40.91 12.85 -8.15
C GLU A 21 -42.43 12.87 -7.98
N THR A 22 -43.16 12.36 -8.98
CA THR A 22 -44.62 12.35 -8.98
C THR A 22 -45.16 11.40 -10.05
N THR A 23 -46.44 11.05 -9.94
CA THR A 23 -47.20 10.30 -10.94
C THR A 23 -48.39 11.14 -11.40
N ALA A 24 -48.59 11.25 -12.71
CA ALA A 24 -49.67 12.00 -13.33
C ALA A 24 -50.55 11.08 -14.20
N THR A 25 -51.77 11.52 -14.49
CA THR A 25 -52.73 10.79 -15.35
C THR A 25 -52.73 11.31 -16.80
N SER A 26 -51.88 12.29 -17.10
CA SER A 26 -51.81 13.00 -18.38
C SER A 26 -50.35 13.20 -18.77
N GLN A 27 -50.01 12.84 -20.02
CA GLN A 27 -48.65 13.00 -20.55
C GLN A 27 -48.22 14.46 -20.56
N THR A 28 -49.11 15.36 -21.02
CA THR A 28 -48.82 16.79 -21.14
C THR A 28 -48.50 17.41 -19.77
N ASP A 29 -49.22 17.02 -18.72
CA ASP A 29 -48.99 17.52 -17.36
C ASP A 29 -47.70 16.95 -16.77
N ALA A 30 -47.40 15.67 -17.04
CA ALA A 30 -46.17 15.02 -16.64
C ALA A 30 -44.93 15.69 -17.27
N GLU A 31 -44.98 15.97 -18.57
CA GLU A 31 -43.90 16.66 -19.29
C GLU A 31 -43.72 18.11 -18.82
N ALA A 32 -44.82 18.84 -18.60
CA ALA A 32 -44.77 20.20 -18.07
C ALA A 32 -44.16 20.25 -16.67
N PHE A 33 -44.49 19.27 -15.81
CA PHE A 33 -43.88 19.12 -14.50
C PHE A 33 -42.40 18.71 -14.59
N ALA A 34 -42.05 17.76 -15.46
CA ALA A 34 -40.67 17.35 -15.72
C ALA A 34 -39.80 18.55 -16.11
N ARG A 35 -40.26 19.40 -17.02
CA ARG A 35 -39.54 20.64 -17.42
C ARG A 35 -39.35 21.61 -16.25
N LYS A 36 -40.32 21.73 -15.34
CA LYS A 36 -40.18 22.53 -14.11
C LYS A 36 -39.14 21.92 -13.16
N VAL A 37 -39.14 20.59 -12.99
CA VAL A 37 -38.19 19.88 -12.14
C VAL A 37 -36.76 19.98 -12.67
N LEU A 38 -36.56 19.95 -13.99
CA LEU A 38 -35.25 20.12 -14.61
C LEU A 38 -34.57 21.46 -14.26
N ASN A 39 -35.37 22.48 -13.93
CA ASN A 39 -34.86 23.79 -13.52
C ASN A 39 -34.45 23.86 -12.04
N LYS A 40 -34.72 22.83 -11.22
CA LYS A 40 -34.26 22.78 -9.82
C LYS A 40 -32.74 22.57 -9.76
N GLN A 41 -32.09 23.10 -8.72
CA GLN A 41 -30.67 22.83 -8.46
C GLN A 41 -30.45 21.33 -8.17
N GLY A 42 -29.30 20.81 -8.62
CA GLY A 42 -28.91 19.41 -8.41
C GLY A 42 -29.61 18.38 -9.30
N VAL A 43 -30.54 18.79 -10.16
CA VAL A 43 -31.19 17.92 -11.15
C VAL A 43 -30.41 17.94 -12.47
N SER A 44 -29.81 16.81 -12.83
CA SER A 44 -29.04 16.63 -14.07
C SER A 44 -29.87 16.06 -15.22
N GLY A 45 -31.08 15.59 -14.94
CA GLY A 45 -32.02 15.13 -15.97
C GLY A 45 -33.41 14.85 -15.44
N VAL A 46 -34.37 14.77 -16.35
CA VAL A 46 -35.74 14.35 -16.09
C VAL A 46 -36.21 13.38 -17.16
N LYS A 47 -37.02 12.40 -16.80
CA LYS A 47 -37.67 11.49 -17.74
C LYS A 47 -39.10 11.21 -17.31
N VAL A 48 -39.99 11.01 -18.28
CA VAL A 48 -41.39 10.62 -18.06
C VAL A 48 -41.57 9.22 -18.60
N VAL A 49 -42.00 8.31 -17.72
CA VAL A 49 -42.29 6.92 -18.05
C VAL A 49 -43.80 6.74 -18.09
N ARG A 50 -44.31 6.36 -19.25
CA ARG A 50 -45.71 5.98 -19.44
C ARG A 50 -45.86 4.51 -19.07
N GLU A 51 -46.75 4.23 -18.13
CA GLU A 51 -47.14 2.90 -17.71
C GLU A 51 -48.56 2.60 -18.21
N VAL A 52 -48.73 1.46 -18.90
CA VAL A 52 -50.04 0.97 -19.33
C VAL A 52 -50.30 -0.38 -18.69
N ALA A 53 -51.25 -0.41 -17.75
CA ALA A 53 -51.67 -1.63 -17.07
C ALA A 53 -52.86 -2.29 -17.80
N ARG A 54 -52.74 -3.59 -18.07
CA ARG A 54 -53.83 -4.47 -18.51
C ARG A 54 -53.79 -5.75 -17.68
N GLY A 55 -54.75 -5.90 -16.76
CA GLY A 55 -54.74 -7.01 -15.80
C GLY A 55 -53.48 -6.98 -14.93
N ASP A 56 -52.81 -8.13 -14.76
CA ASP A 56 -51.57 -8.27 -13.98
C ASP A 56 -50.30 -7.90 -14.76
N THR A 57 -50.43 -7.41 -16.00
CA THR A 57 -49.29 -7.02 -16.84
C THR A 57 -49.24 -5.50 -17.02
N ALA A 58 -48.10 -4.90 -16.70
CA ALA A 58 -47.78 -3.49 -16.96
C ALA A 58 -46.70 -3.39 -18.04
N ARG A 59 -46.86 -2.45 -18.97
CA ARG A 59 -45.85 -2.10 -19.97
C ARG A 59 -45.41 -0.66 -19.77
N GLU A 60 -44.12 -0.47 -19.58
CA GLU A 60 -43.49 0.83 -19.41
C GLU A 60 -42.82 1.30 -20.72
N THR A 61 -42.97 2.59 -21.03
CA THR A 61 -42.31 3.25 -22.18
C THR A 61 -41.90 4.65 -21.80
N VAL A 62 -40.65 5.05 -22.05
CA VAL A 62 -40.19 6.44 -21.86
C VAL A 62 -40.79 7.31 -22.96
N VAL A 63 -41.51 8.37 -22.59
CA VAL A 63 -42.19 9.27 -23.54
C VAL A 63 -41.54 10.65 -23.62
N PHE A 64 -40.73 11.02 -22.62
CA PHE A 64 -39.97 12.26 -22.60
C PHE A 64 -38.70 12.05 -21.79
N GLU A 65 -37.56 12.54 -22.27
CA GLU A 65 -36.30 12.57 -21.55
C GLU A 65 -35.52 13.83 -21.91
N GLN A 66 -35.02 14.53 -20.90
CA GLN A 66 -34.18 15.71 -21.09
C GLN A 66 -33.12 15.76 -20.01
N THR A 67 -31.86 15.84 -20.42
CA THR A 67 -30.70 16.01 -19.54
C THR A 67 -30.12 17.41 -19.68
N ARG A 68 -29.44 17.88 -18.63
CA ARG A 68 -28.71 19.14 -18.62
C ARG A 68 -27.43 18.94 -17.83
N GLU A 69 -26.33 19.48 -18.33
CA GLU A 69 -25.12 19.64 -17.53
C GLU A 69 -25.41 20.56 -16.35
N LEU A 70 -25.14 20.07 -15.14
CA LEU A 70 -25.23 20.89 -13.95
C LEU A 70 -24.16 21.98 -14.05
N ARG A 71 -24.57 23.25 -13.97
CA ARG A 71 -23.62 24.35 -13.77
C ARG A 71 -22.92 24.09 -12.43
N ASP A 72 -21.60 23.97 -12.46
CA ASP A 72 -20.80 23.87 -11.26
C ASP A 72 -21.14 25.07 -10.36
N SER A 73 -21.53 24.79 -9.12
CA SER A 73 -21.83 25.83 -8.13
C SER A 73 -20.59 26.65 -7.79
N GLY A 74 -19.40 26.19 -8.20
CA GLY A 74 -18.11 26.79 -7.89
C GLY A 74 -17.69 26.61 -6.43
N LYS A 75 -18.59 26.10 -5.58
CA LYS A 75 -18.36 25.81 -4.17
C LYS A 75 -17.52 24.54 -4.05
N ILE A 76 -16.43 24.67 -3.31
CA ILE A 76 -15.53 23.57 -2.98
C ILE A 76 -15.97 23.02 -1.64
N PHE A 77 -16.06 21.69 -1.53
CA PHE A 77 -16.31 21.01 -0.27
C PHE A 77 -15.07 20.20 0.12
N VAL A 78 -14.94 19.92 1.42
CA VAL A 78 -13.97 18.94 1.90
C VAL A 78 -14.43 17.53 1.50
N ASN A 79 -13.47 16.68 1.16
CA ASN A 79 -13.74 15.28 0.83
C ASN A 79 -14.06 14.45 2.08
N ASP A 80 -14.61 13.26 1.85
CA ASP A 80 -14.69 12.25 2.90
C ASP A 80 -13.33 11.58 3.12
N VAL A 81 -13.06 11.25 4.38
CA VAL A 81 -11.91 10.46 4.82
C VAL A 81 -12.40 9.46 5.86
N ASP A 82 -11.93 8.22 5.76
CA ASP A 82 -12.40 7.12 6.63
C ASP A 82 -11.62 7.06 7.95
N GLU A 83 -10.44 7.66 7.98
CA GLU A 83 -9.51 7.64 9.11
C GLU A 83 -8.70 8.95 9.18
N ALA A 84 -8.32 9.31 10.40
CA ALA A 84 -7.39 10.39 10.68
C ALA A 84 -6.50 9.98 11.87
N PRO A 85 -5.16 10.06 11.76
CA PRO A 85 -4.27 9.76 12.88
C PRO A 85 -4.50 10.76 14.00
N TYR A 86 -4.40 10.33 15.26
CA TYR A 86 -4.50 11.22 16.41
C TYR A 86 -3.20 12.02 16.55
N CYS A 87 -3.21 13.30 16.19
CA CYS A 87 -2.03 14.17 16.30
C CYS A 87 -2.00 14.87 17.67
N GLU A 88 -0.95 14.71 18.45
CA GLU A 88 -0.79 15.38 19.76
C GLU A 88 -0.15 16.77 19.63
N SER A 89 0.55 17.01 18.52
CA SER A 89 1.29 18.23 18.25
C SER A 89 1.11 18.73 16.81
N VAL A 90 1.50 19.98 16.55
CA VAL A 90 1.53 20.55 15.19
C VAL A 90 2.58 19.85 14.32
N GLU A 91 3.68 19.39 14.91
CA GLU A 91 4.72 18.63 14.23
C GLU A 91 4.17 17.32 13.62
N GLU A 92 3.26 16.64 14.31
CA GLU A 92 2.57 15.45 13.79
C GLU A 92 1.56 15.78 12.68
N VAL A 93 1.01 16.99 12.67
CA VAL A 93 0.17 17.49 11.57
C VAL A 93 1.02 17.67 10.30
N PHE A 94 2.26 18.14 10.44
CA PHE A 94 3.21 18.25 9.33
C PHE A 94 3.82 16.91 8.90
N ALA A 95 3.86 15.93 9.80
CA ALA A 95 4.40 14.60 9.52
C ALA A 95 3.52 13.81 8.52
N GLY A 96 4.10 12.77 7.91
CA GLY A 96 3.52 12.01 6.80
C GLY A 96 2.04 11.67 6.96
N ARG A 97 1.62 11.03 8.07
CA ARG A 97 0.22 10.58 8.25
C ARG A 97 -0.78 11.74 8.43
N GLY A 98 -0.43 12.77 9.21
CA GLY A 98 -1.27 13.95 9.42
C GLY A 98 -1.44 14.73 8.13
N ARG A 99 -0.31 15.01 7.47
CA ARG A 99 -0.22 15.69 6.18
C ARG A 99 -0.97 14.97 5.07
N GLN A 100 -0.83 13.64 4.96
CA GLN A 100 -1.59 12.83 4.00
C GLN A 100 -3.11 12.93 4.23
N THR A 101 -3.54 13.01 5.49
CA THR A 101 -4.97 13.22 5.82
C THR A 101 -5.46 14.58 5.32
N ILE A 102 -4.67 15.64 5.52
CA ILE A 102 -4.98 16.98 5.00
C ILE A 102 -5.05 16.99 3.47
N ASN A 103 -4.08 16.36 2.79
CA ASN A 103 -4.08 16.25 1.33
C ASN A 103 -5.37 15.64 0.78
N ARG A 104 -5.90 14.61 1.46
CA ARG A 104 -7.13 13.93 1.03
C ARG A 104 -8.36 14.76 1.33
N LEU A 105 -8.44 15.27 2.55
CA LEU A 105 -9.57 16.05 3.04
C LEU A 105 -9.79 17.33 2.22
N PHE A 106 -8.71 18.01 1.83
CA PHE A 106 -8.75 19.26 1.07
C PHE A 106 -8.42 19.08 -0.41
N ARG A 107 -8.37 17.85 -0.94
CA ARG A 107 -7.91 17.56 -2.31
C ARG A 107 -8.58 18.44 -3.38
N ALA A 108 -9.92 18.59 -3.30
CA ALA A 108 -10.68 19.43 -4.24
C ALA A 108 -10.24 20.90 -4.23
N TYR A 109 -9.89 21.44 -3.05
CA TYR A 109 -9.36 22.80 -2.94
C TYR A 109 -7.94 22.89 -3.47
N LEU A 110 -7.09 21.93 -3.09
CA LEU A 110 -5.68 21.87 -3.46
C LEU A 110 -5.51 21.75 -5.00
N ASP A 111 -6.29 20.89 -5.65
CA ASP A 111 -6.30 20.73 -7.11
C ASP A 111 -6.74 22.01 -7.81
N LYS A 112 -7.87 22.59 -7.39
CA LYS A 112 -8.41 23.81 -8.01
C LYS A 112 -7.47 25.01 -7.93
N ASN A 113 -6.66 25.09 -6.88
CA ASN A 113 -5.72 26.20 -6.68
C ASN A 113 -4.28 25.88 -7.13
N GLY A 114 -4.00 24.64 -7.55
CA GLY A 114 -2.66 24.24 -7.97
C GLY A 114 -1.63 24.29 -6.83
N VAL A 115 -2.02 23.92 -5.61
CA VAL A 115 -1.17 23.97 -4.40
C VAL A 115 -1.22 22.64 -3.64
N THR A 116 -0.15 22.30 -2.94
CA THR A 116 -0.07 21.13 -2.04
C THR A 116 -0.45 21.49 -0.60
N ALA A 117 -0.75 20.48 0.23
CA ALA A 117 -1.00 20.70 1.65
C ALA A 117 0.20 21.36 2.35
N THR A 118 1.42 20.90 2.05
CA THR A 118 2.64 21.46 2.64
C THR A 118 2.85 22.91 2.21
N GLU A 119 2.61 23.26 0.94
CA GLU A 119 2.65 24.66 0.50
C GLU A 119 1.63 25.52 1.25
N VAL A 120 0.39 25.06 1.40
CA VAL A 120 -0.64 25.80 2.12
C VAL A 120 -0.27 26.00 3.59
N MET A 121 0.32 25.01 4.25
CA MET A 121 0.70 25.12 5.67
C MET A 121 1.95 25.98 5.93
N HIS A 122 2.78 26.23 4.90
CA HIS A 122 4.08 26.91 5.05
C HIS A 122 4.18 28.21 4.23
N ASP A 123 3.22 28.52 3.37
CA ASP A 123 3.06 29.83 2.74
C ASP A 123 1.88 30.59 3.37
N PHE A 124 2.16 31.71 4.04
CA PHE A 124 1.15 32.49 4.76
C PHE A 124 0.03 33.01 3.85
N ARG A 125 0.32 33.31 2.59
CA ARG A 125 -0.68 33.84 1.66
C ARG A 125 -1.66 32.73 1.25
N GLU A 126 -1.17 31.54 0.93
CA GLU A 126 -2.01 30.39 0.63
C GLU A 126 -2.78 29.89 1.86
N LEU A 127 -2.13 29.86 3.04
CA LEU A 127 -2.81 29.53 4.30
C LEU A 127 -3.99 30.46 4.56
N ARG A 128 -3.77 31.77 4.42
CA ARG A 128 -4.83 32.75 4.62
C ARG A 128 -5.98 32.57 3.63
N ARG A 129 -5.70 32.22 2.37
CA ARG A 129 -6.75 31.98 1.37
C ARG A 129 -7.66 30.82 1.73
N ILE A 130 -7.14 29.72 2.29
CA ILE A 130 -7.98 28.59 2.71
C ILE A 130 -8.72 28.88 4.02
N VAL A 131 -8.10 29.61 4.94
CA VAL A 131 -8.75 30.04 6.20
C VAL A 131 -9.90 30.98 5.93
N ASP A 132 -9.73 31.91 4.99
CA ASP A 132 -10.77 32.86 4.58
C ASP A 132 -11.83 32.21 3.64
N ALA A 133 -11.66 30.95 3.23
CA ALA A 133 -12.55 30.25 2.31
C ALA A 133 -13.77 29.62 3.02
N ASP A 134 -14.83 30.42 3.16
CA ASP A 134 -16.17 30.01 3.63
C ASP A 134 -16.13 29.06 4.85
N THR A 135 -16.51 27.79 4.64
CA THR A 135 -16.74 26.78 5.68
C THR A 135 -15.78 25.58 5.56
N LEU A 136 -14.76 25.66 4.70
CA LEU A 136 -13.86 24.55 4.41
C LEU A 136 -13.10 24.10 5.66
N ILE A 137 -12.46 25.02 6.37
CA ILE A 137 -11.74 24.73 7.61
C ILE A 137 -12.67 24.15 8.67
N ALA A 138 -13.82 24.78 8.90
CA ALA A 138 -14.78 24.31 9.90
C ALA A 138 -15.29 22.89 9.60
N SER A 139 -15.56 22.60 8.33
CA SER A 139 -15.99 21.27 7.89
C SER A 139 -14.87 20.24 8.04
N GLY A 140 -13.64 20.60 7.66
CA GLY A 140 -12.48 19.72 7.78
C GLY A 140 -12.16 19.38 9.22
N VAL A 141 -12.08 20.40 10.08
CA VAL A 141 -11.84 20.25 11.53
C VAL A 141 -12.94 19.41 12.18
N GLY A 142 -14.22 19.63 11.83
CA GLY A 142 -15.34 18.82 12.34
C GLY A 142 -15.25 17.34 11.96
N LYS A 143 -14.90 17.02 10.70
CA LYS A 143 -14.69 15.63 10.25
C LYS A 143 -13.54 14.95 10.98
N VAL A 144 -12.37 15.62 11.04
CA VAL A 144 -11.18 15.07 11.70
C VAL A 144 -11.40 14.88 13.20
N ALA A 145 -12.02 15.85 13.89
CA ALA A 145 -12.34 15.74 15.31
C ALA A 145 -13.26 14.53 15.59
N THR A 146 -14.26 14.30 14.73
CA THR A 146 -15.18 13.17 14.88
C THR A 146 -14.46 11.83 14.73
N LEU A 147 -13.55 11.71 13.76
CA LEU A 147 -12.76 10.49 13.57
C LEU A 147 -11.77 10.26 14.71
N GLN A 148 -11.09 11.31 15.17
CA GLN A 148 -10.07 11.22 16.22
C GLN A 148 -10.67 10.98 17.62
N ALA A 149 -11.92 11.38 17.87
CA ALA A 149 -12.63 11.11 19.12
C ALA A 149 -13.38 9.77 19.13
N LYS A 150 -13.56 9.13 17.96
CA LYS A 150 -14.33 7.89 17.85
C LYS A 150 -13.65 6.75 18.62
N GLY A 151 -14.39 6.11 19.52
CA GLY A 151 -13.92 4.95 20.28
C GLY A 151 -12.92 5.29 21.39
N ARG A 152 -12.84 6.57 21.79
CA ARG A 152 -11.97 7.04 22.85
C ARG A 152 -12.77 7.51 24.06
N ASP A 153 -12.27 7.17 25.24
CA ASP A 153 -12.87 7.60 26.52
C ASP A 153 -12.20 8.88 27.08
N ASP A 154 -11.00 9.23 26.59
CA ASP A 154 -10.18 10.34 27.09
C ASP A 154 -10.53 11.70 26.45
N THR A 155 -11.22 11.72 25.31
CA THR A 155 -11.60 12.95 24.60
C THR A 155 -12.95 12.84 23.92
N ASP A 156 -13.70 13.94 23.88
CA ASP A 156 -14.90 14.08 23.06
C ASP A 156 -14.63 14.92 21.80
N THR A 157 -15.56 14.88 20.84
CA THR A 157 -15.46 15.62 19.58
C THR A 157 -15.30 17.13 19.78
N GLY A 158 -15.94 17.71 20.80
CA GLY A 158 -15.89 19.15 21.10
C GLY A 158 -14.50 19.57 21.55
N LYS A 159 -13.96 18.94 22.59
CA LYS A 159 -12.59 19.18 23.08
C LYS A 159 -11.55 18.96 21.99
N ARG A 160 -11.74 17.91 21.18
CA ARG A 160 -10.81 17.63 20.10
C ARG A 160 -10.87 18.69 19.00
N ARG A 161 -12.06 19.21 18.70
CA ARG A 161 -12.24 20.34 17.78
C ARG A 161 -11.49 21.57 18.25
N ASP A 162 -11.58 21.90 19.54
CA ASP A 162 -10.88 23.04 20.13
C ASP A 162 -9.36 22.87 20.06
N THR A 163 -8.86 21.65 20.28
CA THR A 163 -7.43 21.30 20.09
C THR A 163 -6.98 21.53 18.63
N LEU A 164 -7.77 21.07 17.66
CA LEU A 164 -7.45 21.23 16.24
C LEU A 164 -7.48 22.71 15.80
N TYR A 165 -8.37 23.52 16.36
CA TYR A 165 -8.34 24.97 16.14
C TYR A 165 -7.09 25.61 16.76
N GLY A 166 -6.67 25.15 17.96
CA GLY A 166 -5.39 25.56 18.55
C GLY A 166 -4.20 25.25 17.63
N PHE A 167 -4.17 24.08 16.99
CA PHE A 167 -3.15 23.76 15.99
C PHE A 167 -3.22 24.69 14.76
N LEU A 168 -4.42 25.01 14.27
CA LEU A 168 -4.57 25.95 13.16
C LEU A 168 -4.06 27.35 13.51
N ASP A 169 -4.36 27.84 14.71
CA ASP A 169 -3.90 29.14 15.20
C ASP A 169 -2.36 29.17 15.29
N GLU A 170 -1.76 28.08 15.78
CA GLU A 170 -0.31 27.94 15.84
C GLU A 170 0.33 27.87 14.45
N ILE A 171 -0.20 27.07 13.53
CA ILE A 171 0.26 27.01 12.12
C ILE A 171 0.19 28.40 11.49
N THR A 172 -0.90 29.13 11.72
CA THR A 172 -1.10 30.49 11.21
C THR A 172 -0.09 31.47 11.78
N ALA A 173 0.19 31.40 13.09
CA ALA A 173 1.18 32.23 13.74
C ALA A 173 2.60 31.95 13.22
N ARG A 174 2.97 30.66 13.06
CA ARG A 174 4.28 30.25 12.51
C ARG A 174 4.46 30.72 11.07
N ALA A 175 3.44 30.55 10.22
CA ALA A 175 3.49 30.97 8.82
C ALA A 175 3.63 32.50 8.70
N ARG A 176 2.88 33.26 9.51
CA ARG A 176 2.97 34.72 9.56
C ARG A 176 4.35 35.18 10.00
N ALA A 177 4.88 34.62 11.09
CA ALA A 177 6.22 34.97 11.58
C ALA A 177 7.30 34.65 10.54
N ALA A 178 7.17 33.53 9.83
CA ALA A 178 8.09 33.19 8.75
C ALA A 178 7.97 34.15 7.56
N ALA A 179 6.76 34.62 7.21
CA ALA A 179 6.53 35.61 6.15
C ALA A 179 7.24 36.95 6.39
N GLU A 180 7.44 37.33 7.65
CA GLU A 180 8.16 38.55 8.04
C GLU A 180 9.69 38.39 7.99
N LYS A 181 10.20 37.15 7.95
CA LYS A 181 11.63 36.86 7.86
C LYS A 181 12.16 36.99 6.42
N LYS A 182 13.34 37.60 6.29
CA LYS A 182 14.16 37.55 5.07
C LYS A 182 14.87 36.19 5.01
N LEU A 183 14.30 35.27 4.26
CA LEU A 183 14.87 33.93 4.04
C LEU A 183 15.61 33.89 2.69
N PRO A 184 16.60 32.99 2.52
CA PRO A 184 17.20 32.71 1.21
C PRO A 184 16.14 32.27 0.20
N ALA A 185 16.46 32.42 -1.08
CA ALA A 185 15.56 32.07 -2.18
C ALA A 185 16.24 31.05 -3.10
N ILE A 186 15.55 29.94 -3.38
CA ILE A 186 16.08 28.85 -4.21
C ILE A 186 16.47 29.34 -5.61
N ARG A 187 15.69 30.24 -6.21
CA ARG A 187 16.02 30.89 -7.49
C ARG A 187 17.37 31.61 -7.52
N THR A 188 17.79 32.20 -6.40
CA THR A 188 19.03 32.99 -6.34
C THR A 188 20.18 32.19 -5.79
N ASP A 189 19.93 31.32 -4.81
CA ASP A 189 20.94 30.63 -4.03
C ASP A 189 21.19 29.18 -4.48
N GLY A 190 20.32 28.64 -5.34
CA GLY A 190 20.22 27.19 -5.57
C GLY A 190 19.56 26.48 -4.39
N PHE A 191 19.14 25.23 -4.61
CA PHE A 191 18.48 24.43 -3.57
C PHE A 191 19.42 24.17 -2.39
N ASP A 192 20.59 23.57 -2.64
CA ASP A 192 21.56 23.25 -1.58
C ASP A 192 22.10 24.51 -0.88
N GLY A 193 22.31 25.59 -1.64
CA GLY A 193 22.75 26.86 -1.08
C GLY A 193 21.70 27.48 -0.15
N ALA A 194 20.42 27.40 -0.51
CA ALA A 194 19.33 27.85 0.36
C ALA A 194 19.20 26.98 1.61
N VAL A 195 19.28 25.64 1.47
CA VAL A 195 19.25 24.69 2.59
C VAL A 195 20.42 24.98 3.55
N GLY A 196 21.64 25.07 3.04
CA GLY A 196 22.84 25.34 3.83
C GLY A 196 22.77 26.66 4.61
N LYS A 197 22.23 27.72 3.99
CA LYS A 197 22.02 29.01 4.67
C LYS A 197 21.02 28.93 5.81
N ILE A 198 19.91 28.20 5.64
CA ILE A 198 18.94 27.99 6.73
C ILE A 198 19.56 27.15 7.84
N VAL A 199 20.22 26.05 7.52
CA VAL A 199 20.88 25.18 8.51
C VAL A 199 21.93 25.93 9.32
N ALA A 200 22.67 26.84 8.69
CA ALA A 200 23.69 27.63 9.37
C ALA A 200 23.16 28.78 10.25
N SER A 201 21.92 29.24 10.02
CA SER A 201 21.42 30.48 10.65
C SER A 201 20.16 30.30 11.50
N ALA A 202 19.40 29.23 11.31
CA ALA A 202 18.16 28.98 12.03
C ALA A 202 18.40 28.30 13.38
N ASP A 203 17.58 28.64 14.37
CA ASP A 203 17.51 27.88 15.61
C ASP A 203 17.14 26.42 15.30
N PRO A 204 17.74 25.42 15.98
CA PRO A 204 17.51 24.01 15.68
C PRO A 204 16.02 23.62 15.65
N GLY A 205 15.22 24.13 16.59
CA GLY A 205 13.77 23.85 16.65
C GLY A 205 12.93 24.54 15.57
N GLN A 206 13.47 25.52 14.85
CA GLN A 206 12.78 26.21 13.74
C GLN A 206 13.30 25.80 12.37
N CYS A 207 14.45 25.13 12.31
CA CYS A 207 15.17 24.86 11.08
C CYS A 207 14.32 24.08 10.06
N ASP A 208 13.71 22.96 10.45
CA ASP A 208 12.86 22.16 9.55
C ASP A 208 11.64 22.92 9.05
N TYR A 209 11.02 23.74 9.91
CA TYR A 209 9.89 24.57 9.51
C TYR A 209 10.30 25.61 8.48
N LEU A 210 11.43 26.31 8.70
CA LEU A 210 11.93 27.31 7.77
C LEU A 210 12.40 26.72 6.44
N LEU A 211 12.96 25.51 6.45
CA LEU A 211 13.29 24.77 5.23
C LEU A 211 12.03 24.51 4.38
N ARG A 212 10.94 24.04 5.00
CA ARG A 212 9.64 23.89 4.32
C ARG A 212 9.09 25.22 3.83
N VAL A 213 9.24 26.32 4.58
CA VAL A 213 8.82 27.65 4.11
C VAL A 213 9.57 28.05 2.83
N VAL A 214 10.88 27.85 2.76
CA VAL A 214 11.69 28.22 1.58
C VAL A 214 11.28 27.40 0.35
N VAL A 215 11.09 26.09 0.49
CA VAL A 215 10.63 25.23 -0.61
C VAL A 215 9.21 25.58 -1.03
N ALA A 216 8.31 25.78 -0.07
CA ALA A 216 6.94 26.19 -0.35
C ALA A 216 6.92 27.47 -1.20
N ARG A 217 7.62 28.54 -0.78
CA ARG A 217 7.68 29.83 -1.49
C ARG A 217 8.07 29.71 -2.96
N GLU A 218 8.98 28.80 -3.27
CA GLU A 218 9.40 28.53 -4.63
C GLU A 218 8.31 27.79 -5.41
N LEU A 219 7.79 26.69 -4.85
CA LEU A 219 6.80 25.85 -5.52
C LEU A 219 5.46 26.55 -5.75
N VAL A 220 5.03 27.49 -4.89
CA VAL A 220 3.75 28.20 -5.11
C VAL A 220 3.77 29.05 -6.39
N GLN A 221 4.96 29.39 -6.90
CA GLN A 221 5.11 30.11 -8.16
C GLN A 221 4.84 29.22 -9.38
N GLN A 222 4.99 27.92 -9.23
CA GLN A 222 4.66 26.92 -10.25
C GLN A 222 3.20 26.48 -10.06
N ARG A 223 2.35 26.62 -11.06
CA ARG A 223 0.91 26.28 -10.92
C ARG A 223 0.52 24.92 -11.48
N SER A 224 1.43 24.27 -12.19
CA SER A 224 1.26 22.89 -12.66
C SER A 224 1.85 21.91 -11.64
N PHE A 225 1.08 20.93 -11.18
CA PHE A 225 1.59 19.85 -10.33
C PHE A 225 2.74 19.09 -11.01
N PHE A 226 2.60 18.83 -12.31
CA PHE A 226 3.66 18.19 -13.09
C PHE A 226 4.93 19.04 -13.13
N GLY A 227 4.80 20.35 -13.31
CA GLY A 227 5.94 21.27 -13.24
C GLY A 227 6.59 21.33 -11.85
N LYS A 228 5.80 21.18 -10.77
CA LYS A 228 6.34 21.07 -9.41
C LYS A 228 7.10 19.77 -9.23
N LEU A 229 6.56 18.66 -9.77
CA LEU A 229 7.22 17.36 -9.71
C LEU A 229 8.59 17.44 -10.38
N ALA A 230 8.66 17.95 -11.61
CA ALA A 230 9.91 18.14 -12.34
C ALA A 230 10.92 18.95 -11.52
N GLN A 231 10.48 20.09 -10.98
CA GLN A 231 11.34 20.94 -10.16
C GLN A 231 11.81 20.26 -8.87
N THR A 232 10.95 19.49 -8.19
CA THR A 232 11.36 18.72 -7.01
C THR A 232 12.31 17.58 -7.37
N MET A 233 12.17 16.95 -8.53
CA MET A 233 13.08 15.90 -8.99
C MET A 233 14.49 16.47 -9.26
N ASP A 234 14.57 17.67 -9.84
CA ASP A 234 15.83 18.38 -10.07
C ASP A 234 16.56 18.71 -8.75
N TRP A 235 15.85 18.75 -7.62
CA TRP A 235 16.44 18.91 -6.30
C TRP A 235 16.75 17.56 -5.61
N ALA A 236 15.90 16.56 -5.78
CA ALA A 236 16.04 15.26 -5.10
C ALA A 236 17.20 14.41 -5.63
N GLU A 237 17.46 14.46 -6.95
CA GLU A 237 18.50 13.67 -7.60
C GLU A 237 19.93 14.03 -7.17
N PRO A 238 20.35 15.31 -7.21
CA PRO A 238 21.70 15.68 -6.80
C PRO A 238 21.87 15.77 -5.28
N ALA A 239 20.80 15.75 -4.50
CA ALA A 239 20.87 15.92 -3.05
C ALA A 239 21.55 14.71 -2.40
N ASP A 240 22.82 14.83 -2.00
CA ASP A 240 23.55 13.78 -1.27
C ASP A 240 23.17 13.73 0.23
N ASP A 241 22.60 14.81 0.77
CA ASP A 241 22.19 14.92 2.17
C ASP A 241 20.79 14.32 2.40
N ASP A 242 20.69 13.36 3.33
CA ASP A 242 19.44 12.69 3.68
C ASP A 242 18.35 13.66 4.14
N ARG A 243 18.73 14.75 4.83
CA ARG A 243 17.77 15.75 5.30
C ARG A 243 17.21 16.58 4.14
N ALA A 244 18.06 17.02 3.22
CA ALA A 244 17.64 17.71 2.01
C ALA A 244 16.72 16.81 1.17
N ARG A 245 17.08 15.52 1.02
CA ARG A 245 16.25 14.57 0.27
C ARG A 245 14.90 14.30 0.95
N ALA A 246 14.87 14.11 2.26
CA ALA A 246 13.63 13.94 3.03
C ALA A 246 12.71 15.18 2.97
N LEU A 247 13.30 16.38 2.96
CA LEU A 247 12.57 17.62 2.74
C LEU A 247 11.87 17.64 1.38
N VAL A 248 12.56 17.24 0.31
CA VAL A 248 11.99 17.23 -1.04
C VAL A 248 10.95 16.11 -1.20
N ASP A 249 11.20 14.93 -0.64
CA ASP A 249 10.25 13.80 -0.63
C ASP A 249 8.89 14.18 0.00
N THR A 250 8.90 15.08 0.99
CA THR A 250 7.66 15.68 1.51
C THR A 250 6.85 16.33 0.37
N TYR A 251 7.46 17.14 -0.48
CA TYR A 251 6.72 17.78 -1.57
C TYR A 251 6.36 16.80 -2.69
N ILE A 252 7.26 15.88 -3.06
CA ILE A 252 6.98 14.85 -4.07
C ILE A 252 5.74 14.03 -3.65
N SER A 253 5.69 13.56 -2.41
CA SER A 253 4.54 12.80 -1.88
C SER A 253 3.22 13.59 -1.92
N ASP A 254 3.24 14.88 -1.61
CA ASP A 254 2.03 15.73 -1.71
C ASP A 254 1.57 15.92 -3.16
N ILE A 255 2.53 16.04 -4.09
CA ILE A 255 2.27 16.19 -5.53
C ILE A 255 1.67 14.89 -6.09
N LEU A 256 2.24 13.74 -5.74
CA LEU A 256 1.75 12.41 -6.16
C LEU A 256 0.34 12.09 -5.60
N ALA A 257 -0.13 12.83 -4.60
CA ALA A 257 -1.52 12.70 -4.15
C ALA A 257 -2.55 13.21 -5.21
N ASN A 258 -2.13 14.04 -6.16
CA ASN A 258 -2.96 14.49 -7.28
C ASN A 258 -3.11 13.37 -8.33
N ALA A 259 -4.35 13.09 -8.72
CA ALA A 259 -4.65 11.96 -9.62
C ALA A 259 -4.18 12.20 -11.07
N GLU A 260 -4.26 13.45 -11.55
CA GLU A 260 -3.87 13.82 -12.92
C GLU A 260 -2.36 13.66 -13.10
N THR A 261 -1.55 14.06 -12.11
CA THR A 261 -0.10 13.89 -12.13
C THR A 261 0.30 12.42 -12.27
N LEU A 262 -0.37 11.53 -11.53
CA LEU A 262 -0.14 10.08 -11.67
C LEU A 262 -0.61 9.54 -13.03
N GLN A 263 -1.71 10.06 -13.57
CA GLN A 263 -2.19 9.67 -14.90
C GLN A 263 -1.21 10.11 -15.99
N ASP A 264 -0.66 11.31 -15.88
CA ASP A 264 0.35 11.83 -16.80
C ASP A 264 1.61 10.95 -16.76
N LEU A 265 2.12 10.62 -15.57
CA LEU A 265 3.30 9.75 -15.38
C LEU A 265 3.09 8.33 -15.92
N LEU A 266 1.91 7.74 -15.70
CA LEU A 266 1.61 6.37 -16.11
C LEU A 266 1.15 6.27 -17.57
N GLY A 267 0.79 7.39 -18.19
CA GLY A 267 0.16 7.42 -19.50
C GLY A 267 -1.19 6.68 -19.54
N LEU A 268 -1.58 6.28 -20.76
CA LEU A 268 -2.84 5.58 -21.01
C LEU A 268 -2.83 4.17 -20.41
N GLN A 269 -3.76 3.92 -19.48
CA GLN A 269 -3.93 2.62 -18.84
C GLN A 269 -5.24 1.94 -19.32
N PRO A 270 -5.20 0.65 -19.70
CA PRO A 270 -6.38 -0.03 -20.27
C PRO A 270 -7.48 -0.31 -19.23
N SER A 271 -7.12 -0.44 -17.96
CA SER A 271 -8.04 -0.75 -16.86
C SER A 271 -7.52 -0.20 -15.53
N LEU A 272 -8.38 -0.22 -14.49
CA LEU A 272 -7.95 0.13 -13.13
C LEU A 272 -6.89 -0.85 -12.63
N GLY A 273 -7.06 -2.15 -12.90
CA GLY A 273 -6.09 -3.19 -12.54
C GLY A 273 -4.72 -2.93 -13.16
N ALA A 274 -4.66 -2.54 -14.44
CA ALA A 274 -3.39 -2.18 -15.08
C ALA A 274 -2.75 -0.95 -14.42
N ALA A 275 -3.53 0.11 -14.17
CA ALA A 275 -3.06 1.31 -13.50
C ALA A 275 -2.53 1.02 -12.08
N LEU A 276 -3.22 0.17 -11.30
CA LEU A 276 -2.74 -0.25 -9.98
C LEU A 276 -1.47 -1.08 -10.08
N GLY A 277 -1.36 -1.96 -11.08
CA GLY A 277 -0.15 -2.72 -11.35
C GLY A 277 1.05 -1.81 -11.59
N SER A 278 0.90 -0.79 -12.43
CA SER A 278 1.95 0.19 -12.71
C SER A 278 2.30 1.05 -11.50
N LEU A 279 1.31 1.41 -10.66
CA LEU A 279 1.58 2.10 -9.39
C LEU A 279 2.37 1.23 -8.40
N ILE A 280 2.08 -0.08 -8.33
CA ILE A 280 2.85 -1.02 -7.50
C ILE A 280 4.29 -1.11 -8.01
N ASP A 281 4.48 -1.25 -9.32
CA ASP A 281 5.81 -1.33 -9.91
C ASP A 281 6.59 -0.04 -9.64
N LEU A 282 5.97 1.13 -9.84
CA LEU A 282 6.58 2.43 -9.54
C LEU A 282 6.99 2.53 -8.06
N ALA A 283 6.08 2.18 -7.14
CA ALA A 283 6.35 2.22 -5.70
C ALA A 283 7.49 1.27 -5.27
N GLN A 284 7.72 0.19 -6.02
CA GLN A 284 8.82 -0.76 -5.80
C GLN A 284 10.10 -0.41 -6.59
N GLY A 285 10.09 0.67 -7.39
CA GLY A 285 11.22 1.03 -8.25
C GLY A 285 11.43 0.09 -9.45
N ARG A 286 10.36 -0.58 -9.92
CA ARG A 286 10.39 -1.60 -10.99
C ARG A 286 9.52 -1.25 -12.19
N LEU A 287 9.06 -0.01 -12.30
CA LEU A 287 8.32 0.45 -13.47
C LEU A 287 9.23 0.45 -14.70
N GLU A 288 8.82 -0.25 -15.74
CA GLU A 288 9.44 -0.15 -17.06
C GLU A 288 8.97 1.14 -17.74
N ALA A 289 9.70 2.24 -17.52
CA ALA A 289 9.45 3.52 -18.18
C ALA A 289 10.28 3.63 -19.46
N ASP A 290 9.64 3.96 -20.59
CA ASP A 290 10.29 4.26 -21.87
C ASP A 290 10.95 5.64 -21.85
N SER A 291 11.93 5.79 -20.96
CA SER A 291 12.59 7.07 -20.64
C SER A 291 13.79 7.38 -21.54
N GLU A 292 14.30 6.39 -22.27
CA GLU A 292 15.53 6.54 -23.06
C GLU A 292 15.29 7.43 -24.29
N GLY A 293 16.08 8.50 -24.42
CA GLY A 293 15.96 9.45 -25.54
C GLY A 293 14.78 10.42 -25.45
N GLN A 294 13.98 10.36 -24.40
CA GLN A 294 12.89 11.31 -24.15
C GLN A 294 13.41 12.64 -23.61
N PRO A 295 12.72 13.78 -23.87
CA PRO A 295 13.04 15.06 -23.24
C PRO A 295 13.00 14.95 -21.70
N ALA A 296 13.91 15.63 -20.99
CA ALA A 296 14.02 15.54 -19.53
C ALA A 296 12.72 15.90 -18.77
N ASP A 297 11.90 16.78 -19.36
CA ASP A 297 10.63 17.23 -18.82
C ASP A 297 9.43 16.41 -19.33
N SER A 298 9.65 15.29 -20.05
CA SER A 298 8.56 14.43 -20.49
C SER A 298 8.03 13.57 -19.33
N PRO A 299 6.75 13.16 -19.37
CA PRO A 299 6.19 12.26 -18.36
C PRO A 299 6.97 10.94 -18.21
N GLU A 300 7.42 10.36 -19.32
CA GLU A 300 8.18 9.11 -19.35
C GLU A 300 9.57 9.28 -18.71
N ALA A 301 10.27 10.38 -19.00
CA ALA A 301 11.55 10.69 -18.38
C ALA A 301 11.41 10.92 -16.87
N LEU A 302 10.41 11.70 -16.44
CA LEU A 302 10.15 11.91 -15.02
C LEU A 302 9.71 10.64 -14.29
N ALA A 303 8.91 9.79 -14.94
CA ALA A 303 8.54 8.48 -14.39
C ALA A 303 9.77 7.59 -14.20
N GLY A 304 10.71 7.57 -15.15
CA GLY A 304 11.98 6.83 -15.03
C GLY A 304 12.86 7.36 -13.89
N ARG A 305 13.00 8.68 -13.78
CA ARG A 305 13.73 9.36 -12.69
C ARG A 305 13.13 9.06 -11.31
N LEU A 306 11.81 9.17 -11.18
CA LEU A 306 11.09 8.85 -9.93
C LEU A 306 11.23 7.36 -9.58
N ASN A 307 11.11 6.48 -10.58
CA ASN A 307 11.26 5.04 -10.41
C ASN A 307 12.66 4.68 -9.88
N ALA A 308 13.71 5.32 -10.40
CA ALA A 308 15.08 5.11 -9.94
C ALA A 308 15.27 5.49 -8.46
N LEU A 309 14.76 6.66 -8.04
CA LEU A 309 14.84 7.09 -6.64
C LEU A 309 14.02 6.19 -5.69
N LEU A 310 12.85 5.73 -6.12
CA LEU A 310 12.04 4.76 -5.35
C LEU A 310 12.74 3.39 -5.24
N GLY A 311 13.43 2.94 -6.30
CA GLY A 311 14.22 1.71 -6.28
C GLY A 311 15.46 1.76 -5.39
N LEU A 312 15.95 2.98 -5.08
CA LEU A 312 17.00 3.23 -4.11
C LEU A 312 16.47 3.44 -2.67
N GLU A 313 15.16 3.27 -2.45
CA GLU A 313 14.48 3.53 -1.17
C GLU A 313 14.70 4.97 -0.65
N ALA A 314 14.96 5.92 -1.56
CA ALA A 314 15.37 7.28 -1.21
C ALA A 314 14.19 8.23 -0.97
N LEU A 315 12.96 7.79 -1.22
CA LEU A 315 11.71 8.56 -1.16
C LEU A 315 10.60 7.84 -0.34
N PRO A 316 10.80 7.62 0.97
CA PRO A 316 9.88 6.84 1.80
C PRO A 316 8.47 7.43 1.92
N ASP A 317 8.30 8.75 1.99
CA ASP A 317 6.97 9.38 2.07
C ASP A 317 6.22 9.23 0.74
N SER A 318 6.92 9.33 -0.39
CA SER A 318 6.35 9.10 -1.72
C SER A 318 5.94 7.64 -1.91
N GLN A 319 6.77 6.69 -1.49
CA GLN A 319 6.42 5.27 -1.51
C GLN A 319 5.17 5.00 -0.65
N ALA A 320 5.13 5.53 0.58
CA ALA A 320 3.98 5.37 1.47
C ALA A 320 2.69 5.94 0.88
N MET A 321 2.78 7.08 0.18
CA MET A 321 1.65 7.67 -0.53
C MET A 321 1.13 6.73 -1.63
N LEU A 322 2.02 6.22 -2.49
CA LEU A 322 1.64 5.31 -3.58
C LEU A 322 0.98 4.02 -3.05
N VAL A 323 1.55 3.44 -1.99
CA VAL A 323 0.99 2.26 -1.31
C VAL A 323 -0.41 2.54 -0.76
N ASP A 324 -0.61 3.67 -0.08
CA ASP A 324 -1.91 4.06 0.47
C ASP A 324 -2.94 4.32 -0.65
N ARG A 325 -2.51 4.79 -1.83
CA ARG A 325 -3.38 4.89 -3.02
C ARG A 325 -3.81 3.51 -3.51
N VAL A 326 -2.86 2.59 -3.68
CA VAL A 326 -3.14 1.21 -4.12
C VAL A 326 -4.13 0.55 -3.15
N ARG A 327 -3.86 0.64 -1.83
CA ARG A 327 -4.73 0.14 -0.77
C ARG A 327 -6.18 0.62 -0.92
N ARG A 328 -6.40 1.93 -1.03
CA ARG A 328 -7.75 2.50 -1.19
C ARG A 328 -8.45 2.06 -2.46
N GLN A 329 -7.73 1.97 -3.57
CA GLN A 329 -8.33 1.56 -4.84
C GLN A 329 -8.66 0.07 -4.87
N LEU A 330 -7.87 -0.77 -4.19
CA LEU A 330 -8.24 -2.15 -3.92
C LEU A 330 -9.53 -2.21 -3.10
N GLU A 331 -9.66 -1.36 -2.06
CA GLU A 331 -10.85 -1.21 -1.22
C GLU A 331 -12.07 -0.58 -1.91
N ALA A 332 -11.88 0.11 -3.03
CA ALA A 332 -12.94 0.78 -3.74
C ALA A 332 -13.93 -0.20 -4.40
N LYS A 333 -15.12 0.31 -4.70
CA LYS A 333 -16.19 -0.44 -5.40
C LYS A 333 -15.97 -0.55 -6.91
N SER A 334 -15.05 0.26 -7.46
CA SER A 334 -14.77 0.27 -8.90
C SER A 334 -14.21 -1.09 -9.34
N PRO A 335 -14.67 -1.63 -10.49
CA PRO A 335 -14.16 -2.89 -11.02
C PRO A 335 -12.69 -2.74 -11.45
N LEU A 336 -11.90 -3.82 -11.32
CA LEU A 336 -10.48 -3.81 -11.72
C LEU A 336 -10.34 -3.90 -13.24
N ALA A 337 -11.20 -4.71 -13.87
CA ALA A 337 -11.30 -4.87 -15.30
C ALA A 337 -12.59 -4.23 -15.82
N ARG A 338 -12.67 -3.97 -17.13
CA ARG A 338 -13.88 -3.42 -17.76
C ARG A 338 -14.81 -4.51 -18.33
N GLY A 339 -14.31 -5.73 -18.50
CA GLY A 339 -15.06 -6.85 -19.08
C GLY A 339 -15.68 -7.77 -18.05
N GLU A 340 -15.65 -9.07 -18.34
CA GLU A 340 -16.37 -10.11 -17.60
C GLU A 340 -15.79 -10.38 -16.19
N PRO A 341 -16.56 -11.03 -15.29
CA PRO A 341 -16.08 -11.36 -13.94
C PRO A 341 -14.75 -12.13 -13.88
N ASP A 342 -14.46 -12.94 -14.91
CA ASP A 342 -13.21 -13.69 -15.00
C ASP A 342 -12.01 -12.77 -15.24
N GLU A 343 -12.16 -11.70 -16.04
CA GLU A 343 -11.12 -10.68 -16.23
C GLU A 343 -10.82 -9.93 -14.93
N GLU A 344 -11.83 -9.71 -14.09
CA GLU A 344 -11.62 -9.11 -12.77
C GLU A 344 -10.80 -10.03 -11.84
N ALA A 345 -11.11 -11.34 -11.85
CA ALA A 345 -10.34 -12.32 -11.08
C ALA A 345 -8.89 -12.45 -11.58
N GLU A 346 -8.67 -12.35 -12.90
CA GLU A 346 -7.32 -12.33 -13.50
C GLU A 346 -6.54 -11.07 -13.13
N ALA A 347 -7.16 -9.90 -13.28
CA ALA A 347 -6.56 -8.62 -12.87
C ALA A 347 -6.20 -8.64 -11.38
N PHE A 348 -7.08 -9.18 -10.53
CA PHE A 348 -6.80 -9.30 -9.10
C PHE A 348 -5.63 -10.23 -8.79
N ARG A 349 -5.55 -11.40 -9.46
CA ARG A 349 -4.40 -12.31 -9.33
C ARG A 349 -3.09 -11.65 -9.76
N ALA A 350 -3.08 -10.93 -10.88
CA ALA A 350 -1.90 -10.20 -11.34
C ALA A 350 -1.43 -9.14 -10.32
N LEU A 351 -2.35 -8.45 -9.64
CA LEU A 351 -2.00 -7.52 -8.57
C LEU A 351 -1.40 -8.21 -7.34
N ILE A 352 -1.93 -9.37 -6.95
CA ILE A 352 -1.37 -10.17 -5.84
C ILE A 352 0.07 -10.55 -6.14
N ASP A 353 0.38 -10.96 -7.38
CA ASP A 353 1.74 -11.32 -7.76
C ASP A 353 2.71 -10.14 -7.73
N LYS A 354 2.27 -8.95 -8.14
CA LYS A 354 3.08 -7.71 -8.02
C LYS A 354 3.25 -7.25 -6.57
N LEU A 355 2.23 -7.42 -5.72
CA LEU A 355 2.30 -7.05 -4.30
C LEU A 355 3.13 -8.03 -3.47
N MET A 356 3.31 -9.26 -3.94
CA MET A 356 4.06 -10.28 -3.24
C MET A 356 4.98 -11.03 -4.22
N PRO A 357 6.01 -10.38 -4.78
CA PRO A 357 6.92 -10.99 -5.75
C PRO A 357 7.78 -12.09 -5.12
N GLY A 358 8.06 -11.98 -3.82
CA GLY A 358 8.73 -12.98 -2.99
C GLY A 358 7.80 -13.51 -1.92
N ASP A 359 8.29 -13.60 -0.69
CA ASP A 359 7.55 -14.09 0.48
C ASP A 359 7.23 -12.97 1.48
N ASP A 360 7.27 -11.71 1.06
CA ASP A 360 6.87 -10.54 1.83
C ASP A 360 5.78 -9.75 1.09
N LEU A 361 4.75 -9.34 1.84
CA LEU A 361 3.66 -8.53 1.29
C LEU A 361 4.04 -7.05 1.30
N PHE A 362 4.21 -6.47 0.12
CA PHE A 362 4.45 -5.04 -0.02
C PHE A 362 3.26 -4.23 0.54
N GLY A 363 3.55 -3.27 1.43
CA GLY A 363 2.55 -2.46 2.14
C GLY A 363 1.92 -3.13 3.37
N GLY A 364 2.35 -4.34 3.73
CA GLY A 364 2.06 -4.99 5.02
C GLY A 364 0.57 -5.19 5.30
N GLY A 365 0.19 -5.08 6.57
CA GLY A 365 -1.18 -5.38 7.02
C GLY A 365 -2.27 -4.53 6.38
N SER A 366 -1.96 -3.29 6.00
CA SER A 366 -2.92 -2.40 5.33
C SER A 366 -3.32 -2.93 3.94
N ILE A 367 -2.36 -3.47 3.19
CA ILE A 367 -2.61 -4.12 1.90
C ILE A 367 -3.26 -5.49 2.10
N ALA A 368 -2.88 -6.27 3.12
CA ALA A 368 -3.53 -7.54 3.43
C ALA A 368 -5.04 -7.35 3.68
N GLU A 369 -5.40 -6.32 4.45
CA GLU A 369 -6.78 -5.91 4.69
C GLU A 369 -7.49 -5.51 3.40
N ALA A 370 -6.86 -4.68 2.56
CA ALA A 370 -7.43 -4.26 1.28
C ALA A 370 -7.67 -5.43 0.31
N LEU A 371 -6.74 -6.40 0.23
CA LEU A 371 -6.88 -7.62 -0.54
C LEU A 371 -8.06 -8.48 0.00
N THR A 372 -8.19 -8.60 1.33
CA THR A 372 -9.31 -9.32 1.95
C THR A 372 -10.65 -8.70 1.60
N HIS A 373 -10.75 -7.37 1.71
CA HIS A 373 -11.96 -6.64 1.33
C HIS A 373 -12.28 -6.78 -0.16
N ARG A 374 -11.26 -6.76 -1.04
CA ARG A 374 -11.47 -6.95 -2.47
C ARG A 374 -11.96 -8.37 -2.78
N GLN A 375 -11.34 -9.38 -2.17
CA GLN A 375 -11.77 -10.76 -2.31
C GLN A 375 -13.21 -10.97 -1.81
N SER A 376 -13.59 -10.35 -0.69
CA SER A 376 -14.97 -10.38 -0.16
C SER A 376 -15.98 -9.81 -1.16
N ARG A 377 -15.63 -8.72 -1.86
CA ARG A 377 -16.45 -8.15 -2.93
C ARG A 377 -16.56 -9.08 -4.14
N ILE A 378 -15.46 -9.67 -4.59
CA ILE A 378 -15.47 -10.63 -5.71
C ILE A 378 -16.40 -11.82 -5.39
N LEU A 379 -16.43 -12.26 -4.14
CA LEU A 379 -17.34 -13.32 -3.67
C LEU A 379 -18.80 -12.86 -3.50
N ASN A 380 -19.10 -11.56 -3.67
CA ASN A 380 -20.39 -10.94 -3.37
C ASN A 380 -20.90 -11.24 -1.95
N LYS A 381 -19.98 -11.33 -0.98
CA LYS A 381 -20.30 -11.57 0.44
C LYS A 381 -19.79 -10.41 1.29
N GLY A 382 -20.67 -9.81 2.09
CA GLY A 382 -20.35 -8.70 2.97
C GLY A 382 -20.26 -9.09 4.44
N GLY A 383 -19.80 -8.16 5.27
CA GLY A 383 -19.70 -8.33 6.72
C GLY A 383 -18.59 -9.29 7.16
N ILE A 384 -18.55 -9.57 8.48
CA ILE A 384 -17.50 -10.39 9.10
C ILE A 384 -17.45 -11.79 8.47
N ALA A 385 -18.61 -12.42 8.22
CA ALA A 385 -18.66 -13.74 7.59
C ALA A 385 -18.05 -13.74 6.17
N GLY A 386 -18.32 -12.68 5.39
CA GLY A 386 -17.71 -12.51 4.07
C GLY A 386 -16.19 -12.34 4.15
N LEU A 387 -15.69 -11.58 5.12
CA LEU A 387 -14.25 -11.40 5.35
C LEU A 387 -13.55 -12.68 5.77
N LYS A 388 -14.19 -13.49 6.64
CA LYS A 388 -13.66 -14.81 7.03
C LYS A 388 -13.54 -15.74 5.83
N GLU A 389 -14.60 -15.85 5.04
CA GLU A 389 -14.57 -16.65 3.82
C GLU A 389 -13.56 -16.13 2.79
N ALA A 390 -13.48 -14.81 2.62
CA ALA A 390 -12.51 -14.16 1.73
C ALA A 390 -11.07 -14.50 2.13
N THR A 391 -10.76 -14.51 3.43
CA THR A 391 -9.44 -14.86 3.95
C THR A 391 -9.02 -16.26 3.49
N GLY A 392 -9.87 -17.26 3.69
CA GLY A 392 -9.59 -18.63 3.23
C GLY A 392 -9.56 -18.77 1.70
N ARG A 393 -10.43 -18.05 0.99
CA ARG A 393 -10.51 -18.07 -0.49
C ARG A 393 -9.32 -17.42 -1.18
N LEU A 394 -8.62 -16.52 -0.49
CA LEU A 394 -7.44 -15.86 -1.04
C LEU A 394 -6.17 -16.72 -0.96
N LEU A 395 -6.08 -17.63 0.01
CA LEU A 395 -4.90 -18.47 0.25
C LEU A 395 -4.41 -19.24 -0.99
N PRO A 396 -5.28 -19.85 -1.82
CA PRO A 396 -4.85 -20.51 -3.04
C PRO A 396 -4.12 -19.59 -4.03
N SER A 397 -4.48 -18.30 -4.10
CA SER A 397 -3.86 -17.33 -5.04
C SER A 397 -2.37 -17.11 -4.78
N PHE A 398 -1.90 -17.31 -3.54
CA PHE A 398 -0.50 -17.15 -3.19
C PHE A 398 0.39 -18.33 -3.59
N SER A 399 -0.21 -19.50 -3.90
CA SER A 399 0.45 -20.77 -4.26
C SER A 399 1.44 -21.33 -3.22
N ASP A 400 2.51 -20.61 -2.94
CA ASP A 400 3.62 -20.99 -2.04
C ASP A 400 3.24 -20.88 -0.54
N PRO A 401 3.62 -21.85 0.31
CA PRO A 401 3.34 -21.79 1.75
C PRO A 401 3.93 -20.58 2.47
N ALA A 402 5.12 -20.11 2.09
CA ALA A 402 5.73 -18.93 2.69
C ALA A 402 4.93 -17.66 2.36
N ARG A 403 4.45 -17.55 1.11
CA ARG A 403 3.53 -16.47 0.69
C ARG A 403 2.22 -16.49 1.46
N LYS A 404 1.63 -17.67 1.69
CA LYS A 404 0.42 -17.82 2.52
C LYS A 404 0.65 -17.40 3.97
N ALA A 405 1.78 -17.79 4.56
CA ALA A 405 2.16 -17.34 5.90
C ALA A 405 2.30 -15.82 5.94
N ALA A 406 3.05 -15.23 5.01
CA ALA A 406 3.28 -13.79 4.94
C ALA A 406 1.98 -12.98 4.87
N TYR A 407 1.03 -13.41 4.05
CA TYR A 407 -0.29 -12.78 3.99
C TYR A 407 -1.03 -12.85 5.34
N LEU A 408 -1.11 -14.03 5.97
CA LEU A 408 -1.82 -14.20 7.25
C LEU A 408 -1.15 -13.45 8.40
N LEU A 409 0.19 -13.39 8.41
CA LEU A 409 0.95 -12.64 9.40
C LEU A 409 0.76 -11.13 9.21
N ALA A 410 0.84 -10.63 7.97
CA ALA A 410 0.52 -9.23 7.68
C ALA A 410 -0.92 -8.89 8.08
N LEU A 411 -1.88 -9.78 7.81
CA LEU A 411 -3.28 -9.59 8.22
C LEU A 411 -3.45 -9.60 9.75
N SER A 412 -2.62 -10.35 10.48
CA SER A 412 -2.62 -10.33 11.95
C SER A 412 -2.11 -9.03 12.56
N GLU A 413 -1.38 -8.24 11.78
CA GLU A 413 -0.87 -6.91 12.15
C GLU A 413 -1.79 -5.78 11.66
N SER A 414 -2.91 -6.12 10.98
CA SER A 414 -3.89 -5.15 10.51
C SER A 414 -5.03 -4.94 11.51
N ARG A 415 -5.89 -3.96 11.26
CA ARG A 415 -7.06 -3.69 12.11
C ARG A 415 -8.11 -4.80 12.05
N LEU A 416 -8.10 -5.60 10.98
CA LEU A 416 -9.02 -6.72 10.85
C LEU A 416 -8.78 -7.81 11.90
N VAL A 417 -7.61 -7.85 12.55
CA VAL A 417 -7.33 -8.83 13.61
C VAL A 417 -8.36 -8.79 14.74
N GLU A 418 -8.92 -7.62 15.05
CA GLU A 418 -9.97 -7.45 16.06
C GLU A 418 -11.28 -8.16 15.70
N SER A 419 -11.56 -8.30 14.39
CA SER A 419 -12.81 -8.87 13.87
C SER A 419 -12.70 -10.32 13.39
N ILE A 420 -11.53 -10.73 12.89
CA ILE A 420 -11.30 -12.03 12.26
C ILE A 420 -10.03 -12.74 12.76
N GLY A 421 -9.47 -12.35 13.90
CA GLY A 421 -8.25 -12.98 14.45
C GLY A 421 -8.37 -14.48 14.72
N ASP A 422 -9.59 -14.95 15.03
CA ASP A 422 -9.89 -16.38 15.18
C ASP A 422 -9.77 -17.13 13.84
N GLU A 423 -10.26 -16.53 12.75
CA GLU A 423 -10.12 -17.07 11.39
C GLU A 423 -8.64 -17.12 10.97
N ILE A 424 -7.88 -16.04 11.22
CA ILE A 424 -6.44 -16.01 10.91
C ILE A 424 -5.72 -17.15 11.61
N SER A 425 -6.00 -17.34 12.91
CA SER A 425 -5.42 -18.42 13.71
C SER A 425 -5.82 -19.79 13.15
N MET A 426 -7.10 -19.99 12.82
CA MET A 426 -7.59 -21.24 12.23
C MET A 426 -6.91 -21.57 10.90
N GLN A 427 -6.68 -20.58 10.03
CA GLN A 427 -5.99 -20.77 8.76
C GLN A 427 -4.50 -21.11 8.96
N LEU A 428 -3.82 -20.44 9.89
CA LEU A 428 -2.44 -20.76 10.26
C LEU A 428 -2.33 -22.19 10.82
N GLU A 429 -3.25 -22.61 11.70
CA GLU A 429 -3.30 -23.98 12.20
C GLU A 429 -3.53 -25.00 11.07
N GLY A 430 -4.46 -24.69 10.16
CA GLY A 430 -4.76 -25.55 9.01
C GLY A 430 -3.58 -25.73 8.06
N LEU A 431 -2.76 -24.69 7.88
CA LEU A 431 -1.60 -24.72 7.00
C LEU A 431 -0.35 -25.33 7.65
N PHE A 432 -0.15 -25.14 8.96
CA PHE A 432 1.16 -25.40 9.59
C PHE A 432 1.13 -26.27 10.84
N ILE A 433 -0.04 -26.64 11.37
CA ILE A 433 -0.16 -27.54 12.53
C ILE A 433 -0.87 -28.85 12.17
N ARG A 434 -1.96 -28.78 11.41
CA ARG A 434 -2.72 -29.98 11.00
C ARG A 434 -1.94 -30.92 10.06
N PRO A 435 -1.07 -30.44 9.16
CA PRO A 435 -0.31 -31.33 8.30
C PRO A 435 0.64 -32.25 9.08
N GLU A 436 0.69 -33.51 8.67
CA GLU A 436 1.51 -34.57 9.30
C GLU A 436 2.83 -34.82 8.56
N SER A 437 3.08 -34.12 7.45
CA SER A 437 4.33 -34.22 6.71
C SER A 437 4.65 -32.95 5.92
N VAL A 438 5.94 -32.74 5.65
CA VAL A 438 6.43 -31.64 4.79
C VAL A 438 5.78 -31.67 3.40
N LYS A 439 5.49 -32.86 2.86
CA LYS A 439 4.87 -33.05 1.53
C LYS A 439 3.39 -32.59 1.50
N GLN A 440 2.70 -32.54 2.64
CA GLN A 440 1.35 -31.99 2.72
C GLN A 440 1.32 -30.45 2.73
N ILE A 441 2.40 -29.82 3.22
CA ILE A 441 2.57 -28.36 3.23
C ILE A 441 3.11 -27.88 1.87
N VAL A 442 4.26 -28.43 1.45
CA VAL A 442 4.91 -28.12 0.17
C VAL A 442 4.54 -29.21 -0.84
N LYS A 443 3.42 -29.00 -1.52
CA LYS A 443 2.76 -30.00 -2.39
C LYS A 443 3.39 -30.20 -3.76
N ASP A 444 4.21 -29.25 -4.23
CA ASP A 444 4.86 -29.37 -5.53
C ASP A 444 6.05 -30.34 -5.51
N ASN A 445 6.60 -30.61 -6.70
CA ASN A 445 7.72 -31.55 -6.87
C ASN A 445 9.09 -30.85 -6.75
N ARG A 446 9.20 -29.75 -6.01
CA ARG A 446 10.48 -29.07 -5.82
C ARG A 446 11.50 -29.98 -5.08
N PRO A 447 12.81 -29.82 -5.35
CA PRO A 447 13.86 -30.62 -4.71
C PRO A 447 13.81 -30.56 -3.16
N PRO A 448 14.31 -31.58 -2.45
CA PRO A 448 14.22 -31.66 -0.98
C PRO A 448 14.80 -30.44 -0.25
N ASN A 449 15.94 -29.90 -0.71
CA ASN A 449 16.53 -28.70 -0.15
C ASN A 449 15.58 -27.49 -0.25
N LYS A 450 14.91 -27.32 -1.39
CA LYS A 450 13.92 -26.25 -1.56
C LYS A 450 12.69 -26.43 -0.70
N LYS A 451 12.26 -27.68 -0.42
CA LYS A 451 11.18 -27.94 0.55
C LYS A 451 11.60 -27.54 1.97
N MET A 452 12.82 -27.90 2.38
CA MET A 452 13.35 -27.55 3.70
C MET A 452 13.49 -26.04 3.86
N GLU A 453 14.09 -25.35 2.88
CA GLU A 453 14.20 -23.88 2.84
C GLU A 453 12.83 -23.21 3.02
N THR A 454 11.79 -23.65 2.29
CA THR A 454 10.44 -23.08 2.41
C THR A 454 9.84 -23.23 3.80
N ILE A 455 9.96 -24.41 4.44
CA ILE A 455 9.46 -24.60 5.81
C ILE A 455 10.27 -23.76 6.81
N THR A 456 11.59 -23.69 6.66
CA THR A 456 12.47 -22.88 7.49
C THR A 456 12.13 -21.39 7.38
N THR A 457 11.84 -20.90 6.18
CA THR A 457 11.32 -19.55 5.96
C THR A 457 10.01 -19.30 6.71
N VAL A 458 9.06 -20.24 6.67
CA VAL A 458 7.80 -20.12 7.43
C VAL A 458 8.08 -20.04 8.93
N VAL A 459 8.97 -20.90 9.47
CA VAL A 459 9.37 -20.86 10.89
C VAL A 459 9.92 -19.49 11.26
N LYS A 460 10.85 -18.95 10.48
CA LYS A 460 11.46 -17.63 10.72
C LYS A 460 10.41 -16.52 10.73
N LYS A 461 9.50 -16.49 9.74
CA LYS A 461 8.45 -15.47 9.67
C LYS A 461 7.48 -15.57 10.86
N VAL A 462 7.09 -16.78 11.24
CA VAL A 462 6.23 -16.99 12.42
C VAL A 462 6.93 -16.53 13.70
N GLN A 463 8.21 -16.86 13.88
CA GLN A 463 8.99 -16.43 15.04
C GLN A 463 9.15 -14.90 15.10
N GLY A 464 9.36 -14.23 13.96
CA GLY A 464 9.49 -12.78 13.87
C GLY A 464 8.17 -11.99 13.92
N SER A 465 7.02 -12.66 13.91
CA SER A 465 5.70 -12.01 13.82
C SER A 465 5.21 -11.39 15.15
N GLY A 466 4.11 -10.64 15.09
CA GLY A 466 3.37 -10.16 16.28
C GLY A 466 2.51 -11.21 17.00
N LEU A 467 2.53 -12.50 16.60
CA LEU A 467 1.69 -13.54 17.21
C LEU A 467 2.04 -13.82 18.69
N ALA A 468 1.10 -14.41 19.43
CA ALA A 468 1.34 -14.84 20.81
C ALA A 468 2.46 -15.90 20.89
N ASP A 469 3.40 -15.74 21.84
CA ASP A 469 4.60 -16.58 21.92
C ASP A 469 4.31 -18.08 22.03
N GLY A 470 3.29 -18.46 22.81
CA GLY A 470 2.87 -19.86 22.90
C GLY A 470 2.43 -20.44 21.55
N PHE A 471 1.77 -19.64 20.71
CA PHE A 471 1.35 -20.06 19.37
C PHE A 471 2.54 -20.14 18.41
N LYS A 472 3.47 -19.16 18.47
CA LYS A 472 4.73 -19.20 17.70
C LYS A 472 5.53 -20.46 18.00
N THR A 473 5.77 -20.75 19.28
CA THR A 473 6.51 -21.94 19.72
C THR A 473 5.83 -23.22 19.26
N ARG A 474 4.49 -23.29 19.33
CA ARG A 474 3.73 -24.47 18.87
C ARG A 474 3.93 -24.73 17.38
N ILE A 475 3.81 -23.70 16.52
CA ILE A 475 4.04 -23.84 15.08
C ILE A 475 5.51 -24.21 14.80
N ALA A 476 6.46 -23.48 15.39
CA ALA A 476 7.88 -23.68 15.15
C ALA A 476 8.34 -25.10 15.52
N ASN A 477 7.93 -25.60 16.70
CA ASN A 477 8.28 -26.95 17.14
C ASN A 477 7.66 -28.03 16.24
N HIS A 478 6.40 -27.85 15.84
CA HIS A 478 5.74 -28.81 14.94
C HIS A 478 6.45 -28.88 13.58
N LEU A 479 6.77 -27.72 12.99
CA LEU A 479 7.47 -27.67 11.71
C LEU A 479 8.89 -28.25 11.80
N ASP A 480 9.61 -28.03 12.91
CA ASP A 480 10.91 -28.68 13.17
C ASP A 480 10.78 -30.21 13.30
N ASP A 481 9.73 -30.70 13.97
CA ASP A 481 9.42 -32.14 14.07
C ASP A 481 9.12 -32.77 12.70
N LEU A 482 8.36 -32.08 11.85
CA LEU A 482 8.08 -32.52 10.49
C LEU A 482 9.35 -32.53 9.63
N LEU A 483 10.22 -31.53 9.77
CA LEU A 483 11.51 -31.49 9.06
C LEU A 483 12.42 -32.63 9.51
N ALA A 484 12.53 -32.89 10.82
CA ALA A 484 13.34 -33.97 11.34
C ALA A 484 12.86 -35.33 10.81
N SER A 485 11.55 -35.58 10.83
CA SER A 485 10.93 -36.79 10.28
C SER A 485 11.17 -36.90 8.77
N TYR A 486 10.98 -35.80 8.03
CA TYR A 486 11.21 -35.75 6.58
C TYR A 486 12.67 -36.09 6.20
N ILE A 487 13.65 -35.58 6.96
CA ILE A 487 15.07 -35.87 6.73
C ILE A 487 15.39 -37.36 6.89
N VAL A 488 14.80 -38.00 7.91
CA VAL A 488 14.99 -39.42 8.21
C VAL A 488 14.26 -40.30 7.20
N ASP A 489 12.97 -40.06 6.99
CA ASP A 489 12.10 -40.90 6.15
C ASP A 489 12.51 -40.87 4.68
N ASP A 490 12.85 -39.69 4.15
CA ASP A 490 13.34 -39.54 2.78
C ASP A 490 14.86 -39.78 2.66
N ARG A 491 15.52 -40.26 3.73
CA ARG A 491 16.96 -40.59 3.77
C ARG A 491 17.82 -39.49 3.18
N ILE A 492 17.50 -38.23 3.52
CA ILE A 492 18.15 -37.06 2.91
C ILE A 492 19.64 -37.05 3.25
N LEU A 493 19.98 -37.30 4.52
CA LEU A 493 21.37 -37.31 4.98
C LEU A 493 22.19 -38.43 4.34
N GLU A 494 21.61 -39.61 4.12
CA GLU A 494 22.30 -40.72 3.44
C GLU A 494 22.63 -40.37 1.98
N ARG A 495 21.72 -39.69 1.27
CA ARG A 495 21.94 -39.22 -0.11
C ARG A 495 22.92 -38.06 -0.20
N VAL A 496 23.04 -37.28 0.87
CA VAL A 496 23.99 -36.16 0.96
C VAL A 496 25.40 -36.67 1.29
N ASP A 497 25.52 -37.63 2.21
CA ASP A 497 26.78 -38.26 2.63
C ASP A 497 27.11 -39.55 1.85
N ASP A 498 26.76 -39.61 0.57
CA ASP A 498 26.99 -40.78 -0.28
C ASP A 498 28.51 -41.03 -0.52
N PRO A 499 29.08 -42.15 -0.04
CA PRO A 499 30.53 -42.41 -0.15
C PRO A 499 31.08 -42.44 -1.57
N SER A 500 30.23 -42.56 -2.60
CA SER A 500 30.64 -42.46 -4.01
C SER A 500 31.10 -41.05 -4.42
N ARG A 501 30.81 -40.02 -3.61
CA ARG A 501 31.22 -38.64 -3.87
C ARG A 501 32.49 -38.25 -3.10
N PRO A 502 33.34 -37.39 -3.69
CA PRO A 502 34.49 -36.81 -3.01
C PRO A 502 34.12 -36.21 -1.65
N LEU A 503 35.00 -36.38 -0.65
CA LEU A 503 34.73 -35.95 0.73
C LEU A 503 34.47 -34.45 0.84
N HIS A 504 35.21 -33.60 0.12
CA HIS A 504 34.97 -32.15 0.12
C HIS A 504 33.55 -31.78 -0.32
N ILE A 505 33.02 -32.41 -1.38
CA ILE A 505 31.66 -32.15 -1.87
C ILE A 505 30.64 -32.51 -0.78
N ARG A 506 30.74 -33.70 -0.19
CA ARG A 506 29.84 -34.14 0.87
C ARG A 506 29.89 -33.24 2.09
N ALA A 507 31.10 -32.85 2.50
CA ALA A 507 31.30 -32.01 3.67
C ALA A 507 30.65 -30.63 3.47
N PHE A 508 30.82 -30.00 2.30
CA PHE A 508 30.11 -28.75 1.97
C PHE A 508 28.59 -28.91 1.90
N MET A 509 28.07 -30.02 1.37
CA MET A 509 26.63 -30.28 1.34
C MET A 509 26.05 -30.52 2.75
N LEU A 510 26.78 -31.19 3.64
CA LEU A 510 26.37 -31.38 5.03
C LEU A 510 26.43 -30.07 5.82
N LEU A 511 27.44 -29.23 5.56
CA LEU A 511 27.52 -27.89 6.17
C LEU A 511 26.41 -26.98 5.66
N SER A 512 26.08 -26.99 4.38
CA SER A 512 24.97 -26.20 3.85
C SER A 512 23.62 -26.60 4.47
N MET A 513 23.45 -27.86 4.90
CA MET A 513 22.29 -28.29 5.68
C MET A 513 22.24 -27.72 7.10
N CYS A 514 23.38 -27.30 7.66
CA CYS A 514 23.46 -26.75 9.00
C CYS A 514 23.24 -25.23 9.05
N THR A 515 23.01 -24.57 7.90
CA THR A 515 22.80 -23.13 7.88
C THR A 515 21.38 -22.77 8.34
N PRO A 516 21.19 -21.59 8.96
CA PRO A 516 19.87 -21.15 9.41
C PRO A 516 18.85 -20.99 8.27
N GLU A 517 19.28 -20.84 7.02
CA GLU A 517 18.41 -20.74 5.84
C GLU A 517 17.84 -22.10 5.42
N MET A 518 18.59 -23.18 5.65
CA MET A 518 18.19 -24.52 5.24
C MET A 518 17.32 -25.19 6.29
N LEU A 519 17.74 -25.15 7.57
CA LEU A 519 17.03 -25.78 8.68
C LEU A 519 16.93 -24.83 9.87
N PRO A 520 15.80 -24.84 10.60
CA PRO A 520 15.68 -24.08 11.83
C PRO A 520 16.59 -24.65 12.92
N GLU A 521 16.90 -23.84 13.92
CA GLU A 521 17.53 -24.33 15.14
C GLU A 521 16.58 -25.28 15.86
N GLY A 522 16.99 -26.53 16.03
CA GLY A 522 16.10 -27.56 16.56
C GLY A 522 16.57 -28.98 16.29
N LYS A 523 15.63 -29.92 16.36
CA LYS A 523 15.83 -31.34 16.13
C LYS A 523 16.33 -31.62 14.72
N ALA A 524 15.77 -30.95 13.71
CA ALA A 524 16.13 -31.18 12.31
C ALA A 524 17.60 -30.83 12.03
N SER A 525 18.04 -29.63 12.42
CA SER A 525 19.45 -29.21 12.23
C SER A 525 20.42 -30.04 13.09
N GLN A 526 20.01 -30.49 14.28
CA GLN A 526 20.84 -31.38 15.10
C GLN A 526 21.15 -32.73 14.43
N LEU A 527 20.28 -33.25 13.56
CA LEU A 527 20.56 -34.48 12.81
C LEU A 527 21.76 -34.30 11.87
N ALA A 528 21.78 -33.22 11.09
CA ALA A 528 22.89 -32.88 10.20
C ALA A 528 24.18 -32.56 11.01
N ARG A 529 24.06 -31.75 12.06
CA ARG A 529 25.20 -31.36 12.92
C ARG A 529 25.91 -32.58 13.53
N LYS A 530 25.18 -33.61 13.95
CA LYS A 530 25.77 -34.84 14.50
C LYS A 530 26.69 -35.55 13.49
N ILE A 531 26.31 -35.58 12.22
CA ILE A 531 27.12 -36.20 11.14
C ILE A 531 28.37 -35.36 10.87
N VAL A 532 28.23 -34.04 10.79
CA VAL A 532 29.36 -33.12 10.62
C VAL A 532 30.38 -33.29 11.76
N VAL A 533 29.92 -33.28 13.01
CA VAL A 533 30.79 -33.48 14.19
C VAL A 533 31.49 -34.84 14.16
N LYS A 534 30.83 -35.90 13.68
CA LYS A 534 31.44 -37.23 13.53
C LYS A 534 32.57 -37.21 12.51
N HIS A 535 32.40 -36.52 11.38
CA HIS A 535 33.45 -36.37 10.36
C HIS A 535 34.63 -35.53 10.86
N LEU A 536 34.36 -34.39 11.50
CA LEU A 536 35.40 -33.50 12.05
C LEU A 536 36.28 -34.17 13.13
N LYS A 537 35.74 -35.17 13.85
CA LYS A 537 36.49 -35.92 14.88
C LYS A 537 37.43 -36.98 14.30
N ARG A 538 37.41 -37.23 12.99
CA ARG A 538 38.28 -38.24 12.38
C ARG A 538 39.73 -37.73 12.35
N PRO A 539 40.72 -38.55 12.74
CA PRO A 539 42.12 -38.16 12.57
C PRO A 539 42.40 -37.94 11.08
N ASN A 540 43.19 -36.92 10.74
CA ASN A 540 43.56 -36.55 9.37
C ASN A 540 42.39 -36.09 8.47
N PHE A 541 41.27 -35.65 9.05
CA PHE A 541 40.11 -35.19 8.27
C PHE A 541 40.47 -34.10 7.25
N GLU A 542 41.26 -33.09 7.61
CA GLU A 542 41.67 -32.02 6.68
C GLU A 542 42.47 -32.56 5.49
N THR A 543 43.34 -33.54 5.73
CA THR A 543 44.11 -34.21 4.68
C THR A 543 43.20 -35.06 3.78
N GLU A 544 42.24 -35.79 4.36
CA GLU A 544 41.24 -36.57 3.60
C GLU A 544 40.30 -35.67 2.80
N LEU A 545 39.94 -34.49 3.33
CA LEU A 545 39.02 -33.54 2.71
C LEU A 545 39.52 -33.09 1.33
N VAL A 546 40.82 -32.76 1.25
CA VAL A 546 41.47 -32.26 0.04
C VAL A 546 42.18 -33.32 -0.79
N ALA A 547 42.12 -34.60 -0.40
CA ALA A 547 42.84 -35.68 -1.07
C ALA A 547 42.49 -35.83 -2.56
N GLU A 548 41.24 -35.54 -2.92
CA GLU A 548 40.72 -35.59 -4.29
C GLU A 548 40.65 -34.20 -4.96
N VAL A 549 41.26 -33.18 -4.35
CA VAL A 549 41.30 -31.79 -4.85
C VAL A 549 42.68 -31.52 -5.47
N PRO A 550 42.77 -30.86 -6.64
CA PRO A 550 44.05 -30.48 -7.25
C PRO A 550 44.94 -29.67 -6.28
N PRO A 551 46.27 -29.92 -6.21
CA PRO A 551 47.16 -29.26 -5.25
C PRO A 551 47.07 -27.73 -5.22
N ALA A 552 46.87 -27.11 -6.39
CA ALA A 552 46.74 -25.66 -6.54
C ALA A 552 45.48 -25.08 -5.86
N GLU A 553 44.47 -25.91 -5.55
CA GLU A 553 43.18 -25.47 -4.99
C GLU A 553 42.97 -25.91 -3.53
N GLN A 554 43.84 -26.75 -2.97
CA GLN A 554 43.66 -27.35 -1.64
C GLN A 554 43.57 -26.30 -0.53
N GLU A 555 44.45 -25.29 -0.54
CA GLU A 555 44.41 -24.18 0.43
C GLU A 555 43.15 -23.32 0.31
N ARG A 556 42.60 -23.15 -0.90
CA ARG A 556 41.34 -22.43 -1.11
C ARG A 556 40.18 -23.23 -0.51
N VAL A 557 40.10 -24.53 -0.81
CA VAL A 557 39.04 -25.42 -0.31
C VAL A 557 39.03 -25.49 1.21
N LEU A 558 40.21 -25.60 1.86
CA LEU A 558 40.30 -25.57 3.32
C LEU A 558 39.79 -24.24 3.89
N ARG A 559 40.24 -23.11 3.33
CA ARG A 559 39.76 -21.78 3.77
C ARG A 559 38.24 -21.64 3.63
N ASP A 560 37.68 -22.01 2.49
CA ASP A 560 36.23 -21.95 2.24
C ASP A 560 35.46 -22.86 3.21
N PHE A 561 36.00 -24.03 3.52
CA PHE A 561 35.44 -24.95 4.51
C PHE A 561 35.44 -24.35 5.92
N HIS A 562 36.55 -23.73 6.36
CA HIS A 562 36.59 -23.02 7.65
C HIS A 562 35.61 -21.85 7.72
N VAL A 563 35.47 -21.07 6.64
CA VAL A 563 34.48 -19.99 6.55
C VAL A 563 33.06 -20.54 6.71
N GLN A 564 32.74 -21.67 6.07
CA GLN A 564 31.43 -22.30 6.25
C GLN A 564 31.21 -22.84 7.67
N LEU A 565 32.23 -23.44 8.30
CA LEU A 565 32.13 -23.88 9.70
C LEU A 565 31.81 -22.73 10.65
N TYR A 566 32.42 -21.56 10.44
CA TYR A 566 32.10 -20.33 11.18
C TYR A 566 30.65 -19.90 10.95
N ARG A 567 30.21 -19.81 9.68
CA ARG A 567 28.81 -19.47 9.34
C ARG A 567 27.78 -20.42 9.96
N CYS A 568 28.12 -21.70 10.08
CA CYS A 568 27.25 -22.70 10.68
C CYS A 568 27.35 -22.75 12.22
N GLY A 569 28.17 -21.91 12.84
CA GLY A 569 28.33 -21.83 14.29
C GLY A 569 29.07 -23.02 14.92
N PHE A 570 29.97 -23.68 14.18
CA PHE A 570 30.83 -24.73 14.74
C PHE A 570 32.14 -24.20 15.33
N MET A 571 32.54 -22.98 14.96
CA MET A 571 33.73 -22.29 15.47
C MET A 571 33.33 -20.90 15.97
N GLN A 572 33.91 -20.47 17.08
CA GLN A 572 33.76 -19.13 17.66
C GLN A 572 34.89 -18.22 17.22
#